data_AF-A0A5B8L0R9-F1
#
_entry.id   AF-A0A5B8L0R9-F1
#
_cell.length_a   1.000
_cell.length_b   1.000
_cell.length_c   1.000
_cell.angle_alpha   90.00
_cell.angle_beta   90.00
_cell.angle_gamma   90.00
#
_symmetry.space_group_name_H-M   'P 1'
#
loop_
_entity.id
_entity.type
_entity.pdbx_description
1 polymer ?
#
loop_
_entity_poly.entity_id
_entity_poly.type
_entity_poly.pdbx_seq_one_letter_code
_entity_poly.pdbx_strand_id
1 'polypeptide(L)'
;MNDSAHRTLFHPFETGDIAPPASGARALFLGAVPDFRLPEGFAAELAAVQGYRPHFLGLQRRGIPATPTIEDSGYDLSLVLLGRHKGENFRRLAGALRATRAGGLVLVAGGKADGVDSFRRKVAKALPLAGSLSKYHGVAFWLQRPDDTGLAVSGLADPPAPSLVDGRFATAPGMFSHDRIDAGSRLLVDNLPKLKGHVADFGAGWGYLSAELLRRGDELAALDLYEADFPSLEAAKQNLSAWAGGVPLAFHWRDLRSEPVPRRHDAVVMNPPFHEGRAAEPAIGADFVRAASQALKPGGRLYLVANRGLPYDKVLEAGFAASGETCRDARFKVLWARR
;
A
#
# COMPACT_ATOMS: atom_id res chain seq x y z
N MET A 1 6.42 17.27 2.16
CA MET A 1 7.56 17.20 3.11
C MET A 1 8.50 16.15 2.54
N ASN A 2 9.75 16.51 2.24
CA ASN A 2 10.74 15.60 1.67
C ASN A 2 10.95 14.40 2.60
N ASP A 3 10.41 13.24 2.22
CA ASP A 3 10.75 11.98 2.85
C ASP A 3 12.18 11.58 2.42
N SER A 4 13.16 12.24 3.03
CA SER A 4 14.58 11.98 2.79
C SER A 4 15.09 10.74 3.53
N ALA A 5 14.22 9.89 4.07
CA ALA A 5 14.64 8.69 4.78
C ALA A 5 15.45 7.75 3.87
N HIS A 6 15.17 7.73 2.57
CA HIS A 6 15.99 7.02 1.59
C HIS A 6 17.43 7.59 1.52
N ARG A 7 17.62 8.91 1.65
CA ARG A 7 18.96 9.52 1.73
C ARG A 7 19.65 9.13 3.03
N THR A 8 18.93 9.11 4.14
CA THR A 8 19.45 8.65 5.42
C THR A 8 19.91 7.19 5.34
N LEU A 9 19.19 6.35 4.59
CA LEU A 9 19.52 4.94 4.40
C LEU A 9 20.88 4.72 3.74
N PHE A 10 21.23 5.52 2.74
CA PHE A 10 22.50 5.37 2.03
C PHE A 10 23.65 6.17 2.66
N HIS A 11 23.35 7.10 3.57
CA HIS A 11 24.36 7.94 4.21
C HIS A 11 25.52 7.19 4.89
N PRO A 12 25.32 6.03 5.57
CA PRO A 12 26.43 5.29 6.18
C PRO A 12 27.48 4.81 5.17
N PHE A 13 27.12 4.61 3.90
CA PHE A 13 28.08 4.28 2.85
C PHE A 13 28.86 5.52 2.40
N GLU A 14 28.19 6.68 2.31
CA GLU A 14 28.82 7.95 1.91
C GLU A 14 29.85 8.44 2.93
N THR A 15 29.63 8.15 4.21
CA THR A 15 30.53 8.55 5.31
C THR A 15 31.61 7.53 5.62
N GLY A 16 31.58 6.35 4.98
CA GLY A 16 32.55 5.28 5.20
C GLY A 16 32.33 4.45 6.47
N ASP A 17 31.20 4.63 7.16
CA ASP A 17 30.83 3.80 8.32
C ASP A 17 30.49 2.35 7.92
N ILE A 18 30.03 2.16 6.68
CA ILE A 18 29.78 0.86 6.07
C ILE A 18 30.46 0.83 4.71
N ALA A 19 31.24 -0.22 4.44
CA ALA A 19 31.82 -0.42 3.12
C ALA A 19 30.70 -0.68 2.07
N PRO A 20 30.74 -0.02 0.90
CA PRO A 20 29.77 -0.30 -0.15
C PRO A 20 29.93 -1.75 -0.65
N PRO A 21 28.83 -2.44 -1.00
CA PRO A 21 28.90 -3.82 -1.43
C PRO A 21 29.55 -3.93 -2.81
N ALA A 22 30.47 -4.88 -2.95
CA ALA A 22 31.24 -5.11 -4.16
C ALA A 22 30.41 -5.77 -5.28
N SER A 23 30.98 -5.80 -6.49
CA SER A 23 30.40 -6.53 -7.63
C SER A 23 30.24 -8.02 -7.30
N GLY A 24 29.11 -8.61 -7.70
CA GLY A 24 28.74 -9.99 -7.40
C GLY A 24 27.98 -10.18 -6.09
N ALA A 25 27.91 -9.17 -5.22
CA ALA A 25 27.04 -9.20 -4.04
C ALA A 25 25.58 -8.98 -4.43
N ARG A 26 24.66 -9.58 -3.67
CA ARG A 26 23.21 -9.43 -3.87
C ARG A 26 22.61 -8.57 -2.76
N ALA A 27 21.88 -7.52 -3.14
CA ALA A 27 21.22 -6.60 -2.22
C ALA A 27 19.69 -6.65 -2.39
N LEU A 28 18.97 -6.83 -1.29
CA LEU A 28 17.51 -6.72 -1.23
C LEU A 28 17.13 -5.35 -0.69
N PHE A 29 16.17 -4.65 -1.31
CA PHE A 29 15.69 -3.35 -0.82
C PHE A 29 14.18 -3.37 -0.55
N LEU A 30 13.81 -3.49 0.72
CA LEU A 30 12.42 -3.49 1.16
C LEU A 30 11.89 -2.07 1.41
N GLY A 31 10.72 -1.78 0.85
CA GLY A 31 10.12 -0.44 0.93
C GLY A 31 10.78 0.57 0.00
N ALA A 32 11.46 0.09 -1.05
CA ALA A 32 12.17 0.94 -2.00
C ALA A 32 11.25 1.97 -2.67
N VAL A 33 11.67 3.23 -2.67
CA VAL A 33 10.98 4.34 -3.35
C VAL A 33 11.72 4.71 -4.65
N PRO A 34 11.06 5.25 -5.68
CA PRO A 34 11.71 5.42 -6.98
C PRO A 34 12.72 6.56 -7.06
N ASP A 35 12.91 7.38 -6.02
CA ASP A 35 13.75 8.59 -6.05
C ASP A 35 15.12 8.43 -5.36
N PHE A 36 15.49 7.25 -4.86
CA PHE A 36 16.80 7.03 -4.24
C PHE A 36 17.96 7.10 -5.24
N ARG A 37 19.15 7.45 -4.75
CA ARG A 37 20.42 7.37 -5.48
C ARG A 37 21.35 6.39 -4.78
N LEU A 38 22.00 5.53 -5.55
CA LEU A 38 23.04 4.65 -5.02
C LEU A 38 24.30 5.47 -4.77
N PRO A 39 25.00 5.24 -3.64
CA PRO A 39 26.26 5.91 -3.34
C PRO A 39 27.38 5.38 -4.27
N GLU A 40 28.47 6.13 -4.36
CA GLU A 40 29.66 5.72 -5.10
C GLU A 40 30.19 4.37 -4.59
N GLY A 41 30.60 3.50 -5.52
CA GLY A 41 31.11 2.17 -5.20
C GLY A 41 30.04 1.12 -4.86
N PHE A 42 28.75 1.48 -4.79
CA PHE A 42 27.67 0.49 -4.60
C PHE A 42 27.47 -0.32 -5.89
N ALA A 43 28.05 -1.52 -5.93
CA ALA A 43 28.10 -2.35 -7.14
C ALA A 43 27.29 -3.66 -7.04
N ALA A 44 26.51 -3.83 -5.97
CA ALA A 44 25.66 -5.00 -5.79
C ALA A 44 24.49 -5.06 -6.80
N GLU A 45 24.09 -6.27 -7.15
CA GLU A 45 22.84 -6.52 -7.85
C GLU A 45 21.66 -6.23 -6.91
N LEU A 46 20.83 -5.25 -7.26
CA LEU A 46 19.74 -4.77 -6.42
C LEU A 46 18.40 -5.36 -6.84
N ALA A 47 17.75 -6.08 -5.93
CA ALA A 47 16.35 -6.50 -6.04
C ALA A 47 15.49 -5.67 -5.09
N ALA A 48 14.51 -4.95 -5.62
CA ALA A 48 13.60 -4.12 -4.82
C ALA A 48 12.29 -4.85 -4.48
N VAL A 49 11.76 -4.62 -3.28
CA VAL A 49 10.45 -5.10 -2.85
C VAL A 49 9.54 -3.92 -2.58
N GLN A 50 8.49 -3.78 -3.39
CA GLN A 50 7.56 -2.66 -3.35
C GLN A 50 6.14 -3.09 -3.76
N GLY A 51 5.23 -3.14 -2.78
CA GLY A 51 3.83 -3.50 -2.98
C GLY A 51 2.93 -2.35 -3.45
N TYR A 52 3.37 -1.09 -3.35
CA TYR A 52 2.59 0.05 -3.83
C TYR A 52 2.88 0.33 -5.31
N ARG A 53 1.85 0.17 -6.14
CA ARG A 53 1.94 0.14 -7.60
C ARG A 53 2.62 1.38 -8.21
N PRO A 54 2.34 2.63 -7.79
CA PRO A 54 3.03 3.80 -8.33
C PRO A 54 4.55 3.77 -8.11
N HIS A 55 5.00 3.37 -6.92
CA HIS A 55 6.43 3.24 -6.62
C HIS A 55 7.06 2.08 -7.39
N PHE A 56 6.36 0.94 -7.46
CA PHE A 56 6.78 -0.22 -8.24
C PHE A 56 7.02 0.15 -9.71
N LEU A 57 6.07 0.84 -10.35
CA LEU A 57 6.21 1.31 -11.73
C LEU A 57 7.35 2.33 -11.86
N GLY A 58 7.56 3.18 -10.85
CA GLY A 58 8.67 4.12 -10.80
C GLY A 58 10.04 3.43 -10.79
N LEU A 59 10.18 2.33 -10.04
CA LEU A 59 11.39 1.51 -10.02
C LEU A 59 11.62 0.81 -11.36
N GLN A 60 10.57 0.24 -11.96
CA GLN A 60 10.66 -0.40 -13.28
C GLN A 60 11.10 0.58 -14.37
N ARG A 61 10.57 1.81 -14.38
CA ARG A 61 10.99 2.86 -15.33
C ARG A 61 12.47 3.23 -15.20
N ARG A 62 13.07 3.01 -14.02
CA ARG A 62 14.50 3.18 -13.76
C ARG A 62 15.34 1.94 -14.11
N GLY A 63 14.72 0.86 -14.59
CA GLY A 63 15.40 -0.41 -14.85
C GLY A 63 15.81 -1.17 -13.59
N ILE A 64 15.22 -0.85 -12.43
CA ILE A 64 15.49 -1.57 -11.18
C ILE A 64 14.55 -2.78 -11.09
N PRO A 65 15.07 -4.03 -10.98
CA PRO A 65 14.25 -5.19 -10.74
C PRO A 65 13.41 -5.01 -9.47
N ALA A 66 12.10 -5.15 -9.59
CA ALA A 66 11.17 -4.96 -8.48
C ALA A 66 10.09 -6.05 -8.48
N THR A 67 9.75 -6.53 -7.28
CA THR A 67 8.67 -7.49 -7.01
C THR A 67 7.77 -6.94 -5.90
N PRO A 68 6.49 -7.33 -5.81
CA PRO A 68 5.61 -6.87 -4.73
C PRO A 68 5.93 -7.52 -3.37
N THR A 69 6.56 -8.70 -3.39
CA THR A 69 6.95 -9.50 -2.23
C THR A 69 8.37 -10.02 -2.38
N ILE A 70 8.99 -10.48 -1.29
CA ILE A 70 10.29 -11.14 -1.34
C ILE A 70 10.12 -12.49 -2.07
N GLU A 71 10.94 -12.74 -3.09
CA GLU A 71 10.88 -13.97 -3.90
C GLU A 71 12.07 -14.91 -3.68
N ASP A 72 13.17 -14.43 -3.11
CA ASP A 72 14.40 -15.21 -2.91
C ASP A 72 15.05 -14.93 -1.55
N SER A 73 16.14 -15.62 -1.26
CA SER A 73 16.94 -15.52 -0.05
C SER A 73 18.44 -15.61 -0.38
N GLY A 74 19.27 -15.59 0.65
CA GLY A 74 20.73 -15.64 0.51
C GLY A 74 21.36 -14.31 0.09
N TYR A 75 20.67 -13.19 0.31
CA TYR A 75 21.22 -11.85 0.05
C TYR A 75 22.37 -11.53 1.01
N ASP A 76 23.39 -10.84 0.51
CA ASP A 76 24.52 -10.34 1.32
C ASP A 76 24.14 -9.13 2.16
N LEU A 77 23.21 -8.32 1.65
CA LEU A 77 22.73 -7.08 2.22
C LEU A 77 21.22 -6.97 2.08
N SER A 78 20.53 -6.60 3.15
CA SER A 78 19.16 -6.07 3.07
C SER A 78 19.12 -4.60 3.51
N LEU A 79 18.53 -3.77 2.67
CA LEU A 79 18.17 -2.39 2.92
C LEU A 79 16.68 -2.33 3.29
N VAL A 80 16.34 -1.66 4.38
CA VAL A 80 14.96 -1.54 4.86
C VAL A 80 14.61 -0.07 5.04
N LEU A 81 13.69 0.44 4.22
CA LEU A 81 13.10 1.75 4.42
C LEU A 81 11.81 1.60 5.24
N LEU A 82 11.76 2.30 6.37
CA LEU A 82 10.60 2.32 7.26
C LEU A 82 9.59 3.36 6.79
N GLY A 83 8.30 2.98 6.82
CA GLY A 83 7.19 3.92 6.69
C GLY A 83 6.65 4.35 8.05
N ARG A 84 5.47 4.95 8.06
CA ARG A 84 4.76 5.37 9.28
C ARG A 84 4.08 4.24 10.06
N HIS A 85 3.90 3.08 9.43
CA HIS A 85 3.14 1.96 10.00
C HIS A 85 4.07 1.00 10.73
N LYS A 86 4.06 1.06 12.06
CA LYS A 86 4.92 0.26 12.93
C LYS A 86 4.87 -1.25 12.63
N GLY A 87 3.68 -1.81 12.42
CA GLY A 87 3.55 -3.24 12.16
C GLY A 87 4.11 -3.68 10.80
N GLU A 88 3.91 -2.85 9.78
CA GLU A 88 4.52 -3.05 8.48
C GLU A 88 6.06 -2.98 8.55
N ASN A 89 6.59 -2.03 9.33
CA ASN A 89 8.02 -1.89 9.58
C ASN A 89 8.64 -3.14 10.23
N PHE A 90 7.95 -3.76 11.21
CA PHE A 90 8.40 -5.04 11.80
C PHE A 90 8.34 -6.17 10.80
N ARG A 91 7.28 -6.25 9.97
CA ARG A 91 7.19 -7.25 8.90
C ARG A 91 8.32 -7.12 7.89
N ARG A 92 8.68 -5.90 7.48
CA ARG A 92 9.81 -5.64 6.58
C ARG A 92 11.13 -6.08 7.21
N LEU A 93 11.41 -5.70 8.46
CA LEU A 93 12.63 -6.13 9.16
C LEU A 93 12.71 -7.65 9.31
N ALA A 94 11.59 -8.30 9.67
CA ALA A 94 11.53 -9.76 9.76
C ALA A 94 11.76 -10.44 8.40
N GLY A 95 11.22 -9.87 7.33
CA GLY A 95 11.48 -10.33 5.95
C GLY A 95 12.96 -10.19 5.57
N ALA A 96 13.56 -9.03 5.85
CA ALA A 96 14.99 -8.78 5.64
C ALA A 96 15.87 -9.80 6.37
N LEU A 97 15.60 -10.05 7.65
CA LEU A 97 16.34 -11.03 8.45
C LEU A 97 16.26 -12.46 7.91
N ARG A 98 15.11 -12.85 7.35
CA ARG A 98 14.92 -14.18 6.72
C ARG A 98 15.60 -14.28 5.36
N ALA A 99 15.64 -13.19 4.60
CA ALA A 99 16.18 -13.18 3.24
C ALA A 99 17.71 -12.98 3.20
N THR A 100 18.29 -12.32 4.21
CA THR A 100 19.74 -12.11 4.32
C THR A 100 20.45 -13.35 4.88
N ARG A 101 21.58 -13.72 4.26
CA ARG A 101 22.41 -14.85 4.74
C ARG A 101 23.00 -14.59 6.12
N ALA A 102 23.36 -15.66 6.83
CA ALA A 102 24.09 -15.59 8.09
C ALA A 102 25.31 -14.63 8.00
N GLY A 103 25.42 -13.71 8.97
CA GLY A 103 26.47 -12.70 9.00
C GLY A 103 26.39 -11.63 7.91
N GLY A 104 25.33 -11.63 7.10
CA GLY A 104 25.06 -10.58 6.12
C GLY A 104 24.49 -9.32 6.78
N LEU A 105 24.63 -8.18 6.10
CA LEU A 105 24.27 -6.88 6.66
C LEU A 105 22.77 -6.62 6.52
N VAL A 106 22.14 -6.10 7.58
CA VAL A 106 20.80 -5.52 7.52
C VAL A 106 20.88 -4.06 7.95
N LEU A 107 20.60 -3.15 7.02
CA LEU A 107 20.64 -1.71 7.21
C LEU A 107 19.22 -1.15 7.11
N VAL A 108 18.80 -0.42 8.13
CA VAL A 108 17.45 0.09 8.30
C VAL A 108 17.49 1.60 8.43
N ALA A 109 16.58 2.32 7.78
CA ALA A 109 16.40 3.74 8.01
C ALA A 109 14.95 4.18 7.95
N GLY A 110 14.65 5.29 8.63
CA GLY A 110 13.32 5.90 8.65
C GLY A 110 13.37 7.35 9.13
N GLY A 111 12.27 8.06 8.93
CA GLY A 111 12.10 9.43 9.43
C GLY A 111 11.87 9.48 10.94
N LYS A 112 12.41 10.51 11.62
CA LYS A 112 12.15 10.76 13.04
C LYS A 112 10.68 11.02 13.32
N ALA A 113 10.02 11.75 12.42
CA ALA A 113 8.59 12.00 12.49
C ALA A 113 7.75 10.71 12.44
N ASP A 114 8.26 9.66 11.80
CA ASP A 114 7.59 8.37 11.62
C ASP A 114 8.05 7.31 12.63
N GLY A 115 8.79 7.73 13.67
CA GLY A 115 9.05 6.93 14.85
C GLY A 115 10.25 6.00 14.76
N VAL A 116 11.21 6.24 13.85
CA VAL A 116 12.42 5.41 13.70
C VAL A 116 13.20 5.23 15.00
N ASP A 117 13.28 6.26 15.86
CA ASP A 117 14.01 6.16 17.13
C ASP A 117 13.36 5.15 18.08
N SER A 118 12.03 5.14 18.14
CA SER A 118 11.27 4.17 18.93
C SER A 118 11.42 2.76 18.36
N PHE A 119 11.37 2.64 17.03
CA PHE A 119 11.58 1.38 16.33
C PHE A 119 12.99 0.81 16.61
N ARG A 120 14.04 1.62 16.42
CA ARG A 120 15.44 1.25 16.70
C ARG A 120 15.63 0.77 18.13
N ARG A 121 15.10 1.49 19.13
CA ARG A 121 15.18 1.07 20.55
C ARG A 121 14.50 -0.27 20.80
N LYS A 122 13.37 -0.55 20.15
CA LYS A 122 12.69 -1.85 20.27
C LYS A 122 13.52 -2.96 19.62
N VAL A 123 14.12 -2.71 18.46
CA VAL A 123 15.02 -3.68 17.80
C VAL A 123 16.26 -3.95 18.64
N ALA A 124 16.89 -2.91 19.20
CA ALA A 124 18.10 -3.03 20.02
C ALA A 124 17.93 -3.87 21.30
N LYS A 125 16.69 -4.07 21.77
CA LYS A 125 16.39 -4.97 22.90
C LYS A 125 16.42 -6.45 22.51
N ALA A 126 16.19 -6.76 21.23
CA ALA A 126 16.12 -8.11 20.71
C ALA A 126 17.38 -8.51 19.93
N LEU A 127 18.03 -7.54 19.27
CA LEU A 127 19.18 -7.77 18.39
C LEU A 127 20.30 -6.75 18.67
N PRO A 128 21.57 -7.20 18.76
CA PRO A 128 22.70 -6.28 18.88
C PRO A 128 22.83 -5.44 17.61
N LEU A 129 22.95 -4.13 17.79
CA LEU A 129 23.19 -3.20 16.67
C LEU A 129 24.69 -3.00 16.49
N ALA A 130 25.15 -3.04 15.24
CA ALA A 130 26.54 -2.78 14.88
C ALA A 130 26.82 -1.27 14.79
N GLY A 131 25.80 -0.45 14.52
CA GLY A 131 25.95 1.01 14.53
C GLY A 131 24.66 1.76 14.19
N SER A 132 24.74 3.09 14.30
CA SER A 132 23.65 3.98 13.91
C SER A 132 24.11 5.41 13.67
N LEU A 133 23.45 6.12 12.76
CA LEU A 133 23.74 7.50 12.38
C LEU A 133 22.44 8.31 12.25
N SER A 134 22.52 9.62 12.45
CA SER A 134 21.38 10.54 12.26
C SER A 134 21.73 11.58 11.19
N LYS A 135 20.92 11.64 10.12
CA LYS A 135 21.03 12.65 9.06
C LYS A 135 19.69 12.85 8.37
N TYR A 136 19.47 14.02 7.77
CA TYR A 136 18.27 14.36 6.98
C TYR A 136 16.95 14.12 7.73
N HIS A 137 16.89 14.50 9.01
CA HIS A 137 15.75 14.26 9.91
C HIS A 137 15.34 12.78 10.05
N GLY A 138 16.22 11.85 9.69
CA GLY A 138 16.06 10.42 9.86
C GLY A 138 17.14 9.82 10.75
N VAL A 139 17.01 8.52 10.98
CA VAL A 139 18.02 7.67 11.62
C VAL A 139 18.25 6.45 10.74
N ALA A 140 19.52 6.12 10.51
CA ALA A 140 19.94 4.82 9.98
C ALA A 140 20.56 4.00 11.11
N PHE A 141 20.33 2.70 11.12
CA PHE A 141 20.98 1.75 12.02
C PHE A 141 21.14 0.41 11.34
N TRP A 142 22.16 -0.34 11.72
CA TRP A 142 22.48 -1.61 11.09
C TRP A 142 22.92 -2.66 12.10
N LEU A 143 22.82 -3.90 11.66
CA LEU A 143 23.17 -5.10 12.40
C LEU A 143 23.60 -6.20 11.43
N GLN A 144 24.36 -7.18 11.93
CA GLN A 144 24.63 -8.40 11.20
C GLN A 144 23.50 -9.41 11.46
N ARG A 145 23.03 -10.09 10.41
CA ARG A 145 21.99 -11.12 10.53
C ARG A 145 22.54 -12.26 11.40
N PRO A 146 21.90 -12.58 12.55
CA PRO A 146 22.36 -13.65 13.44
C PRO A 146 22.17 -15.03 12.81
N ASP A 147 22.93 -16.04 13.24
CA ASP A 147 22.83 -17.40 12.69
C ASP A 147 21.43 -18.01 12.87
N ASP A 148 20.85 -17.86 14.07
CA ASP A 148 19.47 -18.26 14.37
C ASP A 148 18.49 -17.10 14.12
N THR A 149 17.76 -17.19 13.01
CA THR A 149 16.67 -16.27 12.68
C THR A 149 15.37 -16.54 13.44
N GLY A 150 15.17 -17.74 13.98
CA GLY A 150 13.93 -18.13 14.64
C GLY A 150 13.65 -17.26 15.86
N LEU A 151 14.62 -17.19 16.77
CA LEU A 151 14.56 -16.38 18.00
C LEU A 151 14.51 -14.87 17.71
N ALA A 152 15.32 -14.42 16.75
CA ALA A 152 15.38 -13.02 16.31
C ALA A 152 14.03 -12.51 15.79
N VAL A 153 13.40 -13.31 14.92
CA VAL A 153 12.14 -12.94 14.29
C VAL A 153 10.96 -13.13 15.23
N SER A 154 10.98 -14.16 16.10
CA SER A 154 9.92 -14.34 17.11
C SER A 154 9.89 -13.21 18.13
N GLY A 155 11.06 -12.69 18.55
CA GLY A 155 11.16 -11.55 19.45
C GLY A 155 10.75 -10.21 18.81
N LEU A 156 10.81 -10.12 17.47
CA LEU A 156 10.40 -8.95 16.69
C LEU A 156 8.99 -9.05 16.12
N ALA A 157 8.35 -10.22 16.21
CA ALA A 157 7.01 -10.44 15.71
C ALA A 157 6.06 -9.40 16.29
N ASP A 158 5.26 -8.79 15.40
CA ASP A 158 4.06 -8.07 15.81
C ASP A 158 3.12 -9.05 16.55
N PRO A 159 2.22 -8.55 17.43
CA PRO A 159 1.31 -9.39 18.20
C PRO A 159 0.51 -10.37 17.31
N PRO A 160 -0.11 -11.42 17.89
CA PRO A 160 -0.85 -12.44 17.14
C PRO A 160 -1.77 -11.82 16.09
N ALA A 161 -1.97 -12.54 14.99
CA ALA A 161 -2.77 -12.13 13.83
C ALA A 161 -4.00 -11.33 14.28
N PRO A 162 -4.29 -10.17 13.66
CA PRO A 162 -5.36 -9.32 14.14
C PRO A 162 -6.65 -10.15 14.22
N SER A 163 -7.37 -9.96 15.32
CA SER A 163 -8.78 -10.30 15.39
C SER A 163 -9.46 -9.79 14.12
N LEU A 164 -10.23 -10.65 13.46
CA LEU A 164 -10.96 -10.27 12.26
C LEU A 164 -11.73 -8.97 12.51
N VAL A 165 -11.57 -7.98 11.63
CA VAL A 165 -12.40 -6.77 11.67
C VAL A 165 -13.85 -7.19 11.49
N ASP A 166 -14.71 -6.77 12.42
CA ASP A 166 -16.13 -7.15 12.45
C ASP A 166 -16.37 -8.68 12.49
N GLY A 167 -15.39 -9.46 12.97
CA GLY A 167 -15.46 -10.92 12.95
C GLY A 167 -15.42 -11.55 11.55
N ARG A 168 -15.17 -10.74 10.49
CA ARG A 168 -15.31 -11.17 9.09
C ARG A 168 -14.06 -10.96 8.24
N PHE A 169 -13.27 -9.91 8.49
CA PHE A 169 -12.22 -9.49 7.57
C PHE A 169 -10.83 -9.62 8.18
N ALA A 170 -9.97 -10.38 7.50
CA ALA A 170 -8.54 -10.37 7.74
C ALA A 170 -7.94 -9.10 7.14
N THR A 171 -7.23 -8.35 7.97
CA THR A 171 -6.55 -7.09 7.61
C THR A 171 -5.15 -7.10 8.20
N ALA A 172 -4.31 -6.14 7.84
CA ALA A 172 -2.99 -6.00 8.44
C ALA A 172 -2.58 -4.53 8.62
N PRO A 173 -1.72 -4.22 9.60
CA PRO A 173 -1.15 -2.88 9.73
C PRO A 173 -0.48 -2.44 8.42
N GLY A 174 -0.79 -1.20 8.01
CA GLY A 174 -0.40 -0.61 6.72
C GLY A 174 -1.58 -0.37 5.77
N MET A 175 -2.63 -1.20 5.87
CA MET A 175 -3.83 -1.07 5.02
C MET A 175 -4.76 0.06 5.51
N PHE A 176 -5.56 0.63 4.61
CA PHE A 176 -6.59 1.61 4.96
C PHE A 176 -7.63 1.01 5.91
N SER A 177 -7.96 1.73 6.99
CA SER A 177 -8.93 1.28 8.01
C SER A 177 -8.71 -0.16 8.50
N HIS A 178 -7.46 -0.58 8.68
CA HIS A 178 -7.14 -1.98 9.01
C HIS A 178 -7.64 -2.46 10.38
N ASP A 179 -8.13 -1.59 11.24
CA ASP A 179 -8.57 -1.90 12.61
C ASP A 179 -10.10 -1.80 12.80
N ARG A 180 -10.85 -1.33 11.79
CA ARG A 180 -12.31 -1.18 11.83
C ARG A 180 -12.90 -1.01 10.43
N ILE A 181 -14.19 -1.26 10.28
CA ILE A 181 -14.93 -0.82 9.08
C ILE A 181 -14.90 0.72 9.02
N ASP A 182 -14.54 1.25 7.85
CA ASP A 182 -14.55 2.69 7.62
C ASP A 182 -15.99 3.22 7.55
N ALA A 183 -16.26 4.31 8.27
CA ALA A 183 -17.60 4.88 8.38
C ALA A 183 -18.11 5.44 7.05
N GLY A 184 -17.23 6.01 6.22
CA GLY A 184 -17.61 6.49 4.89
C GLY A 184 -17.99 5.32 3.97
N SER A 185 -17.20 4.26 3.97
CA SER A 185 -17.48 3.04 3.21
C SER A 185 -18.79 2.40 3.63
N ARG A 186 -19.11 2.38 4.93
CA ARG A 186 -20.41 1.92 5.43
C ARG A 186 -21.55 2.82 4.97
N LEU A 187 -21.39 4.15 5.07
CA LEU A 187 -22.38 5.11 4.59
C LEU A 187 -22.67 4.93 3.09
N LEU A 188 -21.64 4.66 2.28
CA LEU A 188 -21.80 4.35 0.86
C LEU A 188 -22.67 3.12 0.67
N VAL A 189 -22.30 1.99 1.29
CA VAL A 189 -23.03 0.72 1.18
C VAL A 189 -24.49 0.88 1.58
N ASP A 190 -24.76 1.56 2.70
CA ASP A 190 -26.12 1.75 3.22
C ASP A 190 -27.02 2.56 2.26
N ASN A 191 -26.43 3.35 1.37
CA ASN A 191 -27.14 4.26 0.45
C ASN A 191 -26.96 3.91 -1.04
N LEU A 192 -26.33 2.78 -1.37
CA LEU A 192 -26.23 2.32 -2.75
C LEU A 192 -27.61 1.91 -3.28
N PRO A 193 -27.96 2.25 -4.54
CA PRO A 193 -29.11 1.64 -5.20
C PRO A 193 -28.81 0.17 -5.53
N LYS A 194 -29.80 -0.56 -6.04
CA LYS A 194 -29.53 -1.88 -6.65
C LYS A 194 -28.60 -1.72 -7.84
N LEU A 195 -27.51 -2.48 -7.84
CA LEU A 195 -26.57 -2.53 -8.95
C LEU A 195 -26.86 -3.74 -9.83
N LYS A 196 -26.41 -3.68 -11.10
CA LYS A 196 -26.53 -4.80 -12.04
C LYS A 196 -25.43 -4.76 -13.09
N GLY A 197 -25.13 -5.91 -13.69
CA GLY A 197 -24.13 -6.03 -14.74
C GLY A 197 -22.69 -6.09 -14.19
N HIS A 198 -21.73 -5.59 -14.95
CA HIS A 198 -20.32 -5.56 -14.56
C HIS A 198 -20.05 -4.37 -13.67
N VAL A 199 -19.63 -4.62 -12.43
CA VAL A 199 -19.33 -3.57 -11.45
C VAL A 199 -17.84 -3.56 -11.14
N ALA A 200 -17.29 -2.38 -10.88
CA ALA A 200 -15.92 -2.25 -10.36
C ALA A 200 -15.88 -1.56 -9.00
N ASP A 201 -14.94 -2.00 -8.17
CA ASP A 201 -14.55 -1.38 -6.90
C ASP A 201 -13.17 -0.72 -7.07
N PHE A 202 -13.14 0.61 -7.10
CA PHE A 202 -11.92 1.40 -7.31
C PHE A 202 -11.31 1.83 -5.97
N GLY A 203 -10.08 1.40 -5.70
CA GLY A 203 -9.47 1.55 -4.38
C GLY A 203 -10.08 0.55 -3.39
N ALA A 204 -10.15 -0.72 -3.80
CA ALA A 204 -10.92 -1.74 -3.10
C ALA A 204 -10.41 -2.06 -1.69
N GLY A 205 -9.17 -1.66 -1.36
CA GLY A 205 -8.52 -1.96 -0.09
C GLY A 205 -8.53 -3.46 0.19
N TRP A 206 -8.90 -3.84 1.41
CA TRP A 206 -9.05 -5.24 1.83
C TRP A 206 -10.43 -5.84 1.48
N GLY A 207 -11.20 -5.20 0.62
CA GLY A 207 -12.39 -5.78 -0.02
C GLY A 207 -13.73 -5.54 0.68
N TYR A 208 -13.84 -4.55 1.58
CA TYR A 208 -15.08 -4.27 2.30
C TYR A 208 -16.28 -3.99 1.39
N LEU A 209 -16.15 -3.00 0.50
CA LEU A 209 -17.25 -2.60 -0.39
C LEU A 209 -17.66 -3.78 -1.27
N SER A 210 -16.67 -4.45 -1.87
CA SER A 210 -16.87 -5.67 -2.65
C SER A 210 -17.63 -6.77 -1.89
N ALA A 211 -17.29 -7.04 -0.63
CA ALA A 211 -17.98 -8.05 0.18
C ALA A 211 -19.45 -7.69 0.41
N GLU A 212 -19.73 -6.42 0.71
CA GLU A 212 -21.11 -5.95 0.90
C GLU A 212 -21.89 -5.94 -0.43
N LEU A 213 -21.26 -5.63 -1.56
CA LEU A 213 -21.88 -5.76 -2.88
C LEU A 213 -22.33 -7.20 -3.15
N LEU A 214 -21.49 -8.19 -2.85
CA LEU A 214 -21.84 -9.62 -3.02
C LEU A 214 -22.95 -10.05 -2.05
N ARG A 215 -22.95 -9.54 -0.81
CA ARG A 215 -23.94 -9.89 0.21
C ARG A 215 -25.33 -9.31 -0.05
N ARG A 216 -25.41 -8.18 -0.77
CA ARG A 216 -26.68 -7.51 -1.09
C ARG A 216 -27.58 -8.30 -2.04
N GLY A 217 -27.04 -9.31 -2.73
CA GLY A 217 -27.81 -10.13 -3.68
C GLY A 217 -28.26 -9.36 -4.92
N ASP A 218 -27.50 -8.33 -5.29
CA ASP A 218 -27.71 -7.58 -6.53
C ASP A 218 -27.39 -8.45 -7.76
N GLU A 219 -27.95 -8.12 -8.94
CA GLU A 219 -27.79 -8.89 -10.19
C GLU A 219 -26.44 -8.60 -10.87
N LEU A 220 -25.35 -8.86 -10.15
CA LEU A 220 -23.99 -8.63 -10.63
C LEU A 220 -23.57 -9.74 -11.60
N ALA A 221 -23.19 -9.35 -12.82
CA ALA A 221 -22.63 -10.26 -13.81
C ALA A 221 -21.14 -10.55 -13.56
N ALA A 222 -20.41 -9.58 -12.99
CA ALA A 222 -19.04 -9.72 -12.51
C ALA A 222 -18.67 -8.55 -11.59
N LEU A 223 -17.63 -8.74 -10.77
CA LEU A 223 -17.06 -7.70 -9.92
C LEU A 223 -15.53 -7.64 -10.08
N ASP A 224 -15.04 -6.50 -10.56
CA ASP A 224 -13.61 -6.24 -10.74
C ASP A 224 -13.10 -5.31 -9.63
N LEU A 225 -12.07 -5.73 -8.90
CA LEU A 225 -11.43 -4.97 -7.83
C LEU A 225 -10.13 -4.35 -8.35
N TYR A 226 -9.96 -3.04 -8.16
CA TYR A 226 -8.76 -2.30 -8.53
C TYR A 226 -8.11 -1.71 -7.28
N GLU A 227 -6.85 -2.04 -7.03
CA GLU A 227 -6.11 -1.58 -5.86
C GLU A 227 -4.62 -1.37 -6.20
N ALA A 228 -4.04 -0.30 -5.70
CA ALA A 228 -2.63 0.03 -5.89
C ALA A 228 -1.73 -0.60 -4.82
N ASP A 229 -2.26 -0.92 -3.64
CA ASP A 229 -1.57 -1.62 -2.56
C ASP A 229 -1.72 -3.14 -2.68
N PHE A 230 -0.63 -3.81 -3.08
CA PHE A 230 -0.62 -5.26 -3.28
C PHE A 230 -1.07 -6.06 -2.03
N PRO A 231 -0.56 -5.79 -0.82
CA PRO A 231 -1.04 -6.48 0.39
C PRO A 231 -2.55 -6.33 0.60
N SER A 232 -3.13 -5.15 0.38
CA SER A 232 -4.57 -4.92 0.50
C SER A 232 -5.35 -5.77 -0.51
N LEU A 233 -4.90 -5.82 -1.77
CA LEU A 233 -5.54 -6.65 -2.79
C LEU A 233 -5.49 -8.15 -2.45
N GLU A 234 -4.37 -8.63 -1.90
CA GLU A 234 -4.26 -10.01 -1.41
C GLU A 234 -5.20 -10.29 -0.24
N ALA A 235 -5.35 -9.33 0.69
CA ALA A 235 -6.35 -9.44 1.75
C ALA A 235 -7.78 -9.46 1.20
N ALA A 236 -8.08 -8.66 0.17
CA ALA A 236 -9.38 -8.70 -0.51
C ALA A 236 -9.66 -10.08 -1.13
N LYS A 237 -8.68 -10.69 -1.80
CA LYS A 237 -8.81 -12.07 -2.33
C LYS A 237 -9.15 -13.06 -1.23
N GLN A 238 -8.44 -12.99 -0.10
CA GLN A 238 -8.68 -13.88 1.04
C GLN A 238 -10.07 -13.65 1.65
N ASN A 239 -10.43 -12.39 1.91
CA ASN A 239 -11.70 -12.02 2.52
C ASN A 239 -12.91 -12.39 1.68
N LEU A 240 -12.80 -12.30 0.35
CA LEU A 240 -13.89 -12.60 -0.58
C LEU A 240 -13.98 -14.07 -0.96
N SER A 241 -12.97 -14.89 -0.64
CA SER A 241 -12.97 -16.33 -0.96
C SER A 241 -14.19 -17.06 -0.41
N ALA A 242 -14.72 -16.63 0.74
CA ALA A 242 -15.93 -17.18 1.36
C ALA A 242 -17.26 -16.68 0.74
N TRP A 243 -17.22 -15.65 -0.12
CA TRP A 243 -18.40 -14.92 -0.60
C TRP A 243 -18.60 -14.99 -2.11
N ALA A 244 -17.78 -15.75 -2.83
CA ALA A 244 -17.92 -15.97 -4.27
C ALA A 244 -19.14 -16.89 -4.57
N GLY A 245 -20.34 -16.40 -4.26
CA GLY A 245 -21.64 -17.04 -4.53
C GLY A 245 -22.01 -17.08 -6.01
N GLY A 246 -21.05 -17.44 -6.87
CA GLY A 246 -21.20 -17.57 -8.32
C GLY A 246 -20.87 -16.32 -9.14
N VAL A 247 -20.72 -15.14 -8.52
CA VAL A 247 -20.29 -13.91 -9.22
C VAL A 247 -18.80 -14.00 -9.57
N PRO A 248 -18.41 -13.92 -10.86
CA PRO A 248 -17.00 -13.88 -11.26
C PRO A 248 -16.28 -12.66 -10.66
N LEU A 249 -15.16 -12.91 -9.98
CA LEU A 249 -14.31 -11.87 -9.39
C LEU A 249 -13.01 -11.73 -10.17
N ALA A 250 -12.59 -10.49 -10.45
CA ALA A 250 -11.26 -10.18 -10.98
C ALA A 250 -10.52 -9.21 -10.07
N PHE A 251 -9.22 -9.42 -9.89
CA PHE A 251 -8.37 -8.63 -8.98
C PHE A 251 -7.24 -7.98 -9.77
N HIS A 252 -7.15 -6.66 -9.71
CA HIS A 252 -6.23 -5.87 -10.52
C HIS A 252 -5.32 -5.02 -9.62
N TRP A 253 -4.06 -5.43 -9.52
CA TRP A 253 -3.02 -4.60 -8.91
C TRP A 253 -2.63 -3.48 -9.88
N ARG A 254 -3.23 -2.30 -9.70
CA ARG A 254 -3.17 -1.20 -10.67
C ARG A 254 -3.17 0.17 -9.99
N ASP A 255 -2.39 1.07 -10.57
CA ASP A 255 -2.49 2.49 -10.28
C ASP A 255 -3.51 3.12 -11.24
N LEU A 256 -4.72 3.38 -10.74
CA LEU A 256 -5.82 3.98 -11.53
C LEU A 256 -5.49 5.40 -12.05
N ARG A 257 -4.43 6.04 -11.54
CA ARG A 257 -4.01 7.38 -11.99
C ARG A 257 -3.09 7.34 -13.21
N SER A 258 -2.39 6.22 -13.44
CA SER A 258 -1.38 6.11 -14.49
C SER A 258 -1.55 4.90 -15.41
N GLU A 259 -2.35 3.90 -15.02
CA GLU A 259 -2.61 2.70 -15.80
C GLU A 259 -4.06 2.69 -16.31
N PRO A 260 -4.31 2.30 -17.58
CA PRO A 260 -5.65 2.22 -18.12
C PRO A 260 -6.44 1.07 -17.48
N VAL A 261 -7.75 1.28 -17.36
CA VAL A 261 -8.70 0.24 -16.95
C VAL A 261 -9.05 -0.61 -18.18
N PRO A 262 -8.83 -1.94 -18.16
CA PRO A 262 -8.86 -2.78 -19.36
C PRO A 262 -10.26 -2.98 -19.95
N ARG A 263 -11.33 -2.67 -19.21
CA ARG A 263 -12.71 -2.83 -19.66
C ARG A 263 -13.63 -1.73 -19.14
N ARG A 264 -14.83 -1.68 -19.72
CA ARG A 264 -15.88 -0.74 -19.32
C ARG A 264 -16.91 -1.44 -18.42
N HIS A 265 -17.40 -0.72 -17.42
CA HIS A 265 -18.32 -1.21 -16.39
C HIS A 265 -19.69 -0.54 -16.47
N ASP A 266 -20.71 -1.22 -15.97
CA ASP A 266 -22.07 -0.69 -15.80
C ASP A 266 -22.15 0.21 -14.55
N ALA A 267 -21.39 -0.12 -13.51
CA ALA A 267 -21.20 0.76 -12.35
C ALA A 267 -19.78 0.72 -11.79
N VAL A 268 -19.36 1.82 -11.16
CA VAL A 268 -18.13 1.90 -10.35
C VAL A 268 -18.53 2.37 -8.96
N VAL A 269 -18.05 1.67 -7.93
CA VAL A 269 -18.13 2.10 -6.52
C VAL A 269 -16.73 2.46 -6.03
N MET A 270 -16.60 3.48 -5.18
CA MET A 270 -15.31 3.81 -4.57
C MET A 270 -15.39 4.62 -3.27
N ASN A 271 -14.39 4.40 -2.42
CA ASN A 271 -13.99 5.33 -1.38
C ASN A 271 -12.57 5.81 -1.69
N PRO A 272 -12.41 6.86 -2.52
CA PRO A 272 -11.12 7.23 -3.06
C PRO A 272 -10.18 7.76 -1.96
N PRO A 273 -8.86 7.51 -2.06
CA PRO A 273 -7.91 8.08 -1.13
C PRO A 273 -7.86 9.61 -1.27
N PHE A 274 -7.71 10.30 -0.14
CA PHE A 274 -7.65 11.76 -0.05
C PHE A 274 -6.40 12.29 0.68
N HIS A 275 -5.43 11.42 0.96
CA HIS A 275 -4.15 11.76 1.58
C HIS A 275 -2.98 11.06 0.87
N GLU A 276 -1.90 11.79 0.60
CA GLU A 276 -0.56 11.22 0.38
C GLU A 276 0.30 11.57 1.61
N GLY A 277 0.71 10.56 2.37
CA GLY A 277 1.36 10.79 3.67
C GLY A 277 0.43 11.51 4.66
N ARG A 278 0.81 12.72 5.09
CA ARG A 278 0.08 13.51 6.11
C ARG A 278 -0.75 14.65 5.53
N ALA A 279 -0.55 15.02 4.27
CA ALA A 279 -1.26 16.13 3.64
C ALA A 279 -2.56 15.63 3.01
N ALA A 280 -3.62 16.43 3.07
CA ALA A 280 -4.79 16.20 2.23
C ALA A 280 -4.40 16.49 0.77
N GLU A 281 -4.68 15.54 -0.12
CA GLU A 281 -4.42 15.66 -1.55
C GLU A 281 -5.71 15.38 -2.34
N PRO A 282 -6.61 16.38 -2.44
CA PRO A 282 -7.87 16.25 -3.18
C PRO A 282 -7.67 15.84 -4.65
N ALA A 283 -6.50 16.14 -5.22
CA ALA A 283 -6.13 15.78 -6.59
C ALA A 283 -6.20 14.27 -6.84
N ILE A 284 -5.81 13.44 -5.85
CA ILE A 284 -5.83 11.98 -5.97
C ILE A 284 -7.24 11.47 -6.21
N GLY A 285 -8.20 11.92 -5.39
CA GLY A 285 -9.60 11.52 -5.59
C GLY A 285 -10.19 12.08 -6.89
N ALA A 286 -9.77 13.26 -7.33
CA ALA A 286 -10.18 13.79 -8.63
C ALA A 286 -9.64 12.94 -9.80
N ASP A 287 -8.42 12.40 -9.69
CA ASP A 287 -7.86 11.46 -10.67
C ASP A 287 -8.70 10.17 -10.71
N PHE A 288 -9.13 9.66 -9.55
CA PHE A 288 -10.04 8.49 -9.46
C PHE A 288 -11.39 8.75 -10.14
N VAL A 289 -12.00 9.93 -9.93
CA VAL A 289 -13.24 10.31 -10.61
C VAL A 289 -13.07 10.34 -12.13
N ARG A 290 -11.93 10.86 -12.62
CA ARG A 290 -11.60 10.85 -14.06
C ARG A 290 -11.40 9.44 -14.60
N ALA A 291 -10.68 8.58 -13.87
CA ALA A 291 -10.52 7.17 -14.22
C ALA A 291 -11.87 6.44 -14.29
N ALA A 292 -12.76 6.67 -13.31
CA ALA A 292 -14.09 6.10 -13.29
C ALA A 292 -14.93 6.53 -14.50
N SER A 293 -14.95 7.83 -14.84
CA SER A 293 -15.63 8.31 -16.05
C SER A 293 -15.12 7.60 -17.30
N GLN A 294 -13.82 7.42 -17.45
CA GLN A 294 -13.27 6.73 -18.63
C GLN A 294 -13.62 5.24 -18.67
N ALA A 295 -13.80 4.60 -17.52
CA ALA A 295 -14.07 3.17 -17.36
C ALA A 295 -15.55 2.78 -17.45
N LEU A 296 -16.48 3.68 -17.78
CA LEU A 296 -17.90 3.52 -17.37
C LEU A 296 -18.99 3.24 -18.42
N LYS A 297 -18.82 2.61 -19.59
CA LYS A 297 -19.89 2.43 -20.63
C LYS A 297 -20.74 3.71 -20.92
N PRO A 298 -21.59 3.75 -21.94
CA PRO A 298 -22.60 4.82 -22.03
C PRO A 298 -23.74 4.56 -21.03
N GLY A 299 -24.15 5.56 -20.25
CA GLY A 299 -25.21 5.42 -19.25
C GLY A 299 -24.82 4.72 -17.94
N GLY A 300 -23.57 4.25 -17.82
CA GLY A 300 -23.05 3.65 -16.59
C GLY A 300 -22.91 4.68 -15.47
N ARG A 301 -22.81 4.20 -14.23
CA ARG A 301 -22.92 5.05 -13.04
C ARG A 301 -21.73 4.94 -12.08
N LEU A 302 -21.28 6.09 -11.58
CA LEU A 302 -20.34 6.18 -10.49
C LEU A 302 -21.10 6.40 -9.18
N TYR A 303 -20.69 5.71 -8.12
CA TYR A 303 -21.09 5.96 -6.75
C TYR A 303 -19.84 6.09 -5.87
N LEU A 304 -19.73 7.17 -5.12
CA LEU A 304 -18.56 7.39 -4.28
C LEU A 304 -18.92 8.04 -2.96
N VAL A 305 -18.12 7.78 -1.94
CA VAL A 305 -18.15 8.55 -0.69
C VAL A 305 -16.95 9.48 -0.61
N ALA A 306 -17.15 10.66 -0.04
CA ALA A 306 -16.10 11.64 0.16
C ALA A 306 -16.25 12.33 1.50
N ASN A 307 -15.15 12.82 2.08
CA ASN A 307 -15.25 13.80 3.17
C ASN A 307 -16.00 15.04 2.68
N ARG A 308 -16.87 15.60 3.53
CA ARG A 308 -17.77 16.70 3.18
C ARG A 308 -17.06 17.90 2.54
N GLY A 309 -15.86 18.23 3.02
CA GLY A 309 -15.06 19.36 2.54
C GLY A 309 -14.34 19.14 1.20
N LEU A 310 -14.36 17.94 0.63
CA LEU A 310 -13.66 17.65 -0.63
C LEU A 310 -14.46 18.16 -1.85
N PRO A 311 -13.84 18.96 -2.73
CA PRO A 311 -14.54 19.62 -3.84
C PRO A 311 -14.60 18.74 -5.10
N TYR A 312 -15.37 17.65 -5.06
CA TYR A 312 -15.53 16.78 -6.23
C TYR A 312 -16.55 17.27 -7.27
N ASP A 313 -17.33 18.30 -6.97
CA ASP A 313 -18.44 18.74 -7.84
C ASP A 313 -17.93 19.13 -9.24
N LYS A 314 -16.84 19.92 -9.30
CA LYS A 314 -16.22 20.34 -10.57
C LYS A 314 -15.71 19.18 -11.43
N VAL A 315 -15.12 18.14 -10.81
CA VAL A 315 -14.59 17.00 -11.56
C VAL A 315 -15.71 16.05 -12.01
N LEU A 316 -16.81 16.00 -11.27
CA LEU A 316 -18.01 15.26 -11.67
C LEU A 316 -18.71 15.95 -12.85
N GLU A 317 -18.91 17.27 -12.78
CA GLU A 317 -19.50 18.06 -13.88
C GLU A 317 -18.70 17.97 -15.18
N ALA A 318 -17.36 17.95 -15.10
CA ALA A 318 -16.50 17.84 -16.27
C ALA A 318 -16.49 16.43 -16.88
N GLY A 319 -16.75 15.38 -16.08
CA GLY A 319 -16.59 13.99 -16.48
C GLY A 319 -17.88 13.22 -16.77
N PHE A 320 -19.04 13.78 -16.46
CA PHE A 320 -20.32 13.05 -16.47
C PHE A 320 -21.47 13.91 -16.99
N ALA A 321 -22.45 13.25 -17.60
CA ALA A 321 -23.65 13.91 -18.14
C ALA A 321 -24.60 14.43 -17.05
N ALA A 322 -24.60 13.79 -15.88
CA ALA A 322 -25.33 14.24 -14.70
C ALA A 322 -24.63 13.76 -13.43
N SER A 323 -24.70 14.53 -12.36
CA SER A 323 -24.22 14.15 -11.04
C SER A 323 -25.11 14.72 -9.94
N GLY A 324 -24.98 14.18 -8.73
CA GLY A 324 -25.72 14.65 -7.58
C GLY A 324 -25.25 14.00 -6.29
N GLU A 325 -25.95 14.31 -5.21
CA GLU A 325 -25.71 13.77 -3.89
C GLU A 325 -26.89 12.90 -3.47
N THR A 326 -26.60 11.72 -2.94
CA THR A 326 -27.61 10.81 -2.37
C THR A 326 -27.93 11.20 -0.94
N CYS A 327 -26.89 11.40 -0.12
CA CYS A 327 -27.02 11.76 1.27
C CYS A 327 -25.74 12.44 1.80
N ARG A 328 -25.84 13.08 2.96
CA ARG A 328 -24.69 13.58 3.73
C ARG A 328 -24.92 13.42 5.22
N ASP A 329 -23.84 13.24 5.95
CA ASP A 329 -23.81 13.34 7.41
C ASP A 329 -22.84 14.46 7.87
N ALA A 330 -22.46 14.46 9.15
CA ALA A 330 -21.53 15.44 9.69
C ALA A 330 -20.12 15.40 9.08
N ARG A 331 -19.68 14.24 8.56
CA ARG A 331 -18.31 13.96 8.12
C ARG A 331 -18.21 13.67 6.61
N PHE A 332 -19.17 12.95 6.05
CA PHE A 332 -19.14 12.38 4.71
C PHE A 332 -20.33 12.81 3.86
N LYS A 333 -20.17 12.73 2.54
CA LYS A 333 -21.22 12.83 1.54
C LYS A 333 -21.12 11.66 0.57
N VAL A 334 -22.25 11.11 0.16
CA VAL A 334 -22.35 10.08 -0.89
C VAL A 334 -22.81 10.75 -2.17
N LEU A 335 -21.97 10.67 -3.19
CA LEU A 335 -22.18 11.28 -4.49
C LEU A 335 -22.45 10.20 -5.54
N TRP A 336 -23.20 10.57 -6.57
CA TRP A 336 -23.41 9.75 -7.75
C TRP A 336 -23.18 10.55 -9.03
N ALA A 337 -22.80 9.86 -10.10
CA ALA A 337 -22.75 10.45 -11.44
C ALA A 337 -23.11 9.43 -12.51
N ARG A 338 -23.58 9.92 -13.67
CA ARG A 338 -23.99 9.11 -14.82
C ARG A 338 -23.23 9.55 -16.05
N ARG A 339 -22.61 8.57 -16.72
CA ARG A 339 -21.87 8.77 -17.97
C ARG A 339 -22.80 8.98 -19.16
#